data_AF-A0A7E6FKL7-F1
#
_entry.id   AF-A0A7E6FKL7-F1
#
_cell.length_a   1.000
_cell.length_b   1.000
_cell.length_c   1.000
_cell.angle_alpha   90.00
_cell.angle_beta   90.00
_cell.angle_gamma   90.00
#
_symmetry.space_group_name_H-M   'P 1'
#
loop_
_entity.id
_entity.type
_entity.pdbx_description
1 polymer ?
#
loop_
_entity_poly.entity_id
_entity_poly.type
_entity_poly.pdbx_seq_one_letter_code
_entity_poly.pdbx_strand_id
1 'polypeptide(L)'
;MNEDYLSADQFREKLYYLFKKKGVIDYLKTQMRHLLVEELQKCVPGNLLEKPISSADGSQSILLRASNSLVADHLQKCQYEYSLSVFMPESGIAQDKMLSNQELLRLLHINPHSDLYKILLSNTENDSKNGFLLELLSVITSVFQQVSNDVGIQTEFSAQYPISSLDAKLNGVEKIYMDKKEEHYQKAIFGVEEKLSSLQKKLEERYQTELQLELSRMKDNDLAKLRLAEKEASRKELEKVRQELEKNYQFKMNALMEKERNSTERLRKEEEVHQKDTYQQRQALLEEVNKLRQKESELTKMMEMVKREKTLDQERLKCQEEILKQKLNEANRIEADYQQRIENEVFKMKIDLQNKFLERSQNMDSREAQIKVHELRSKEEREKFQLLKEDNDRKYNRVNELETAIQEARHKEITATKHNDFLNAKLRDMIDYSTIKEQNAVLKNELETEKLLHAETIRKKEELQARQEEMAKDIYKLNQEIMIAKQNSERCRFDVKQEKVVYEEFKEKLDSRLQEEMNKNKELFLKTTSQSQQIKDLNLKNSELQTNLMLAEKGKG
;
A
#
# COMPACT_ATOMS: atom_id res chain seq x y z
N MET A 1 37.34 60.90 5.53
CA MET A 1 36.14 61.34 4.78
C MET A 1 35.36 60.07 4.51
N ASN A 2 34.25 59.85 5.21
CA ASN A 2 33.49 58.62 5.05
C ASN A 2 32.57 58.79 3.84
N GLU A 3 32.69 57.91 2.86
CA GLU A 3 31.68 57.76 1.83
C GLU A 3 30.53 56.97 2.45
N ASP A 4 29.49 57.66 2.89
CA ASP A 4 28.25 57.01 3.34
C ASP A 4 27.61 56.31 2.13
N TYR A 5 27.82 55.00 2.03
CA TYR A 5 27.23 54.12 1.02
C TYR A 5 25.71 54.16 1.16
N LEU A 6 25.09 55.04 0.37
CA LEU A 6 23.65 55.27 0.39
C LEU A 6 22.92 53.96 0.06
N SER A 7 21.99 53.56 0.93
CA SER A 7 21.20 52.34 0.68
C SER A 7 20.45 52.45 -0.65
N ALA A 8 20.24 51.33 -1.34
CA ALA A 8 19.56 51.30 -2.64
C ALA A 8 18.20 52.01 -2.61
N ASP A 9 17.47 51.92 -1.48
CA ASP A 9 16.19 52.60 -1.31
C ASP A 9 16.32 54.10 -1.03
N GLN A 10 17.36 54.54 -0.31
CA GLN A 10 17.68 55.97 -0.17
C GLN A 10 18.14 56.58 -1.51
N PHE A 11 18.79 55.79 -2.37
CA PHE A 11 19.14 56.19 -3.73
C PHE A 11 17.90 56.25 -4.63
N ARG A 12 16.96 55.30 -4.51
CA ARG A 12 15.64 55.34 -5.16
C ARG A 12 14.82 56.55 -4.72
N GLU A 13 14.77 56.88 -3.43
CA GLU A 13 14.09 58.07 -2.92
C GLU A 13 14.72 59.36 -3.45
N LYS A 14 16.05 59.48 -3.45
CA LYS A 14 16.73 60.63 -4.05
C LYS A 14 16.49 60.73 -5.56
N LEU A 15 16.51 59.62 -6.30
CA LEU A 15 16.15 59.60 -7.73
C LEU A 15 14.69 60.01 -7.97
N TYR A 16 13.75 59.46 -7.20
CA TYR A 16 12.33 59.83 -7.28
C TYR A 16 12.12 61.32 -6.98
N TYR A 17 12.78 61.84 -5.94
CA TYR A 17 12.74 63.26 -5.60
C TYR A 17 13.39 64.14 -6.69
N LEU A 18 14.50 63.70 -7.29
CA LEU A 18 15.16 64.41 -8.40
C LEU A 18 14.31 64.41 -9.68
N PHE A 19 13.71 63.28 -10.05
CA PHE A 19 12.81 63.20 -11.21
C PHE A 19 11.49 63.94 -11.00
N LYS A 20 10.98 64.00 -9.75
CA LYS A 20 9.86 64.86 -9.37
C LYS A 20 10.24 66.34 -9.45
N LYS A 21 11.38 66.74 -8.87
CA LYS A 21 11.87 68.14 -8.91
C LYS A 21 12.23 68.61 -10.32
N LYS A 22 12.62 67.71 -11.22
CA LYS A 22 12.83 67.98 -12.65
C LYS A 22 11.56 67.88 -13.52
N GLY A 23 10.38 67.67 -12.92
CA GLY A 23 9.11 67.53 -13.64
C GLY A 23 8.95 66.26 -14.48
N VAL A 24 9.97 65.42 -14.61
CA VAL A 24 9.98 64.20 -15.44
C VAL A 24 8.87 63.22 -15.04
N ILE A 25 8.62 63.07 -13.74
CA ILE A 25 7.53 62.21 -13.24
C ILE A 25 6.15 62.75 -13.66
N ASP A 26 5.98 64.06 -13.70
CA ASP A 26 4.69 64.67 -14.00
C ASP A 26 4.46 64.78 -15.51
N TYR A 27 5.51 65.02 -16.30
CA TYR A 27 5.51 64.79 -17.76
C TYR A 27 5.12 63.35 -18.10
N LEU A 28 5.74 62.36 -17.44
CA LEU A 28 5.43 60.95 -17.65
C LEU A 28 3.99 60.61 -17.26
N LYS A 29 3.46 61.18 -16.17
CA LYS A 29 2.02 61.04 -15.82
C LYS A 29 1.12 61.66 -16.88
N THR A 30 1.48 62.82 -17.44
CA THR A 30 0.69 63.46 -18.51
C THR A 30 0.70 62.61 -19.78
N GLN A 31 1.84 62.05 -20.18
CA GLN A 31 1.88 61.08 -21.29
C GLN A 31 1.13 59.78 -20.99
N MET A 32 1.27 59.20 -19.79
CA MET A 32 0.50 58.01 -19.39
C MET A 32 -1.00 58.27 -19.35
N ARG A 33 -1.44 59.47 -18.93
CA ARG A 33 -2.85 59.89 -19.00
C ARG A 33 -3.32 60.09 -20.43
N HIS A 34 -2.50 60.70 -21.29
CA HIS A 34 -2.82 60.88 -22.70
C HIS A 34 -3.02 59.52 -23.39
N LEU A 35 -2.07 58.58 -23.21
CA LEU A 35 -2.17 57.20 -23.71
C LEU A 35 -3.37 56.44 -23.12
N LEU A 36 -3.64 56.58 -21.82
CA LEU A 36 -4.81 55.95 -21.18
C LEU A 36 -6.13 56.50 -21.73
N VAL A 37 -6.23 57.82 -21.96
CA VAL A 37 -7.39 58.44 -22.60
C VAL A 37 -7.52 57.98 -24.05
N GLU A 38 -6.41 57.87 -24.79
CA GLU A 38 -6.39 57.40 -26.17
C GLU A 38 -6.78 55.91 -26.28
N GLU A 39 -6.38 55.05 -25.34
CA GLU A 39 -6.85 53.66 -25.26
C GLU A 39 -8.31 53.58 -24.81
N LEU A 40 -8.76 54.36 -23.83
CA LEU A 40 -10.16 54.41 -23.42
C LEU A 40 -11.08 54.88 -24.56
N GLN A 41 -10.62 55.82 -25.39
CA GLN A 41 -11.32 56.25 -26.61
C GLN A 41 -11.38 55.15 -27.68
N LYS A 42 -10.41 54.22 -27.73
CA LYS A 42 -10.40 53.09 -28.68
C LYS A 42 -11.16 51.86 -28.16
N CYS A 43 -11.21 51.66 -26.86
CA CYS A 43 -11.74 50.44 -26.23
C CYS A 43 -13.24 50.51 -25.85
N VAL A 44 -13.91 51.66 -25.98
CA VAL A 44 -15.35 51.79 -25.73
C VAL A 44 -16.12 51.91 -27.06
N PRO A 45 -16.82 50.85 -27.52
CA PRO A 45 -17.71 50.93 -28.67
C PRO A 45 -19.03 51.64 -28.29
N GLY A 46 -18.95 52.95 -28.07
CA GLY A 46 -20.08 53.81 -27.70
C GLY A 46 -19.61 55.20 -27.27
N ASN A 47 -19.99 56.24 -28.01
CA ASN A 47 -19.41 57.57 -27.87
C ASN A 47 -19.86 58.30 -26.59
N LEU A 48 -19.11 58.13 -25.49
CA LEU A 48 -19.40 58.75 -24.19
C LEU A 48 -19.23 60.29 -24.15
N LEU A 49 -18.68 60.90 -25.20
CA LEU A 49 -18.57 62.37 -25.35
C LEU A 49 -19.18 62.92 -26.64
N GLU A 50 -19.78 62.10 -27.51
CA GLU A 50 -20.66 62.65 -28.55
C GLU A 50 -22.06 62.93 -27.97
N LYS A 51 -22.19 64.09 -27.33
CA LYS A 51 -23.35 64.93 -27.65
C LYS A 51 -22.99 65.71 -28.91
N PRO A 52 -23.40 65.30 -30.13
CA PRO A 52 -23.42 66.23 -31.23
C PRO A 52 -24.39 67.34 -30.85
N ILE A 53 -23.88 68.57 -30.66
CA ILE A 53 -24.75 69.74 -30.61
C ILE A 53 -25.20 69.97 -32.04
N SER A 54 -26.30 69.30 -32.41
CA SER A 54 -26.95 69.42 -33.71
C SER A 54 -27.64 70.77 -33.84
N SER A 55 -26.87 71.85 -33.92
CA SER A 55 -27.33 73.14 -34.45
C SER A 55 -27.09 73.18 -35.96
N ALA A 56 -28.17 73.39 -36.72
CA ALA A 56 -28.19 73.26 -38.17
C ALA A 56 -27.63 74.50 -38.90
N ASP A 57 -26.52 75.06 -38.41
CA ASP A 57 -25.89 76.26 -38.95
C ASP A 57 -24.36 76.14 -38.89
N GLY A 58 -23.72 76.05 -40.07
CA GLY A 58 -22.26 75.97 -40.19
C GLY A 58 -21.53 77.18 -39.59
N SER A 59 -22.21 78.32 -39.48
CA SER A 59 -21.69 79.55 -38.86
C SER A 59 -21.40 79.35 -37.37
N GLN A 60 -22.24 78.59 -36.66
CA GLN A 60 -22.00 78.28 -35.24
C GLN A 60 -20.82 77.31 -35.06
N SER A 61 -20.64 76.36 -35.99
CA SER A 61 -19.50 75.42 -35.94
C SER A 61 -18.15 76.11 -36.11
N ILE A 62 -18.06 77.11 -37.00
CA ILE A 62 -16.79 77.84 -37.21
C ILE A 62 -16.51 78.82 -36.06
N LEU A 63 -17.54 79.50 -35.52
CA LEU A 63 -17.40 80.36 -34.34
C LEU A 63 -16.98 79.59 -33.09
N LEU A 64 -17.58 78.43 -32.82
CA LEU A 64 -17.19 77.57 -31.70
C LEU A 64 -15.73 77.09 -31.82
N ARG A 65 -15.28 76.76 -33.04
CA ARG A 65 -13.86 76.41 -33.31
C ARG A 65 -12.93 77.60 -33.05
N ALA A 66 -13.33 78.82 -33.42
CA ALA A 66 -12.58 80.04 -33.14
C ALA A 66 -12.49 80.30 -31.62
N SER A 67 -13.61 80.23 -30.90
CA SER A 67 -13.62 80.38 -29.43
C SER A 67 -12.73 79.35 -28.74
N ASN A 68 -12.80 78.07 -29.12
CA ASN A 68 -11.96 77.04 -28.54
C ASN A 68 -10.47 77.21 -28.93
N SER A 69 -10.16 77.71 -30.14
CA SER A 69 -8.79 78.04 -30.55
C SER A 69 -8.21 79.22 -29.74
N LEU A 70 -9.01 80.26 -29.48
CA LEU A 70 -8.64 81.41 -28.64
C LEU A 70 -8.33 81.00 -27.20
N VAL A 71 -9.11 80.07 -26.64
CA VAL A 71 -8.84 79.49 -25.31
C VAL A 71 -7.57 78.63 -25.34
N ALA A 72 -7.37 77.80 -26.37
CA ALA A 72 -6.17 76.96 -26.49
C ALA A 72 -4.87 77.78 -26.59
N ASP A 73 -4.81 78.82 -27.43
CA ASP A 73 -3.66 79.74 -27.51
C ASP A 73 -3.39 80.41 -26.15
N HIS A 74 -4.43 80.91 -25.49
CA HIS A 74 -4.29 81.53 -24.17
C HIS A 74 -3.76 80.55 -23.11
N LEU A 75 -4.31 79.33 -23.02
CA LEU A 75 -3.83 78.28 -22.11
C LEU A 75 -2.37 77.89 -22.39
N GLN A 76 -1.98 77.84 -23.67
CA GLN A 76 -0.62 77.52 -24.12
C GLN A 76 0.37 78.65 -23.77
N LYS A 77 0.07 79.90 -24.14
CA LYS A 77 0.92 81.07 -23.88
C LYS A 77 1.07 81.36 -22.38
N CYS A 78 0.03 81.11 -21.57
CA CYS A 78 0.08 81.22 -20.10
C CYS A 78 0.63 79.97 -19.38
N GLN A 79 1.16 78.97 -20.12
CA GLN A 79 1.80 77.77 -19.58
C GLN A 79 0.90 76.91 -18.64
N TYR A 80 -0.41 76.91 -18.88
CA TYR A 80 -1.37 76.09 -18.13
C TYR A 80 -1.43 74.65 -18.67
N GLU A 81 -0.27 73.98 -18.73
CA GLU A 81 -0.09 72.70 -19.42
C GLU A 81 -1.06 71.59 -18.97
N TYR A 82 -1.35 71.50 -17.66
CA TYR A 82 -2.35 70.55 -17.15
C TYR A 82 -3.74 70.83 -17.73
N SER A 83 -4.21 72.08 -17.68
CA SER A 83 -5.50 72.48 -18.24
C SER A 83 -5.55 72.27 -19.75
N LEU A 84 -4.48 72.62 -20.47
CA LEU A 84 -4.36 72.41 -21.92
C LEU A 84 -4.41 70.92 -22.28
N SER A 85 -3.73 70.05 -21.52
CA SER A 85 -3.69 68.60 -21.75
C SER A 85 -5.05 67.90 -21.62
N VAL A 86 -5.98 68.52 -20.89
CA VAL A 86 -7.37 68.06 -20.72
C VAL A 86 -8.30 68.76 -21.73
N PHE A 87 -8.14 70.07 -21.90
CA PHE A 87 -8.97 70.88 -22.80
C PHE A 87 -8.85 70.49 -24.28
N MET A 88 -7.66 70.12 -24.77
CA MET A 88 -7.48 69.70 -26.17
C MET A 88 -8.33 68.47 -26.54
N PRO A 89 -8.26 67.32 -25.83
CA PRO A 89 -9.14 66.19 -26.11
C PRO A 89 -10.62 66.46 -25.77
N GLU A 90 -10.94 67.23 -24.72
CA GLU A 90 -12.34 67.54 -24.36
C GLU A 90 -13.03 68.48 -25.37
N SER A 91 -12.30 69.41 -25.97
CA SER A 91 -12.82 70.36 -26.97
C SER A 91 -12.88 69.81 -28.40
N GLY A 92 -12.37 68.58 -28.62
CA GLY A 92 -12.29 67.95 -29.94
C GLY A 92 -11.28 68.61 -30.90
N ILE A 93 -10.45 69.54 -30.44
CA ILE A 93 -9.42 70.20 -31.25
C ILE A 93 -8.15 69.35 -31.24
N ALA A 94 -7.93 68.65 -32.36
CA ALA A 94 -6.60 68.17 -32.70
C ALA A 94 -5.67 69.36 -32.99
N GLN A 95 -4.38 69.22 -32.67
CA GLN A 95 -3.37 70.28 -32.83
C GLN A 95 -3.27 70.81 -34.28
N ASP A 96 -3.55 69.94 -35.26
CA ASP A 96 -3.61 70.21 -36.71
C ASP A 96 -4.91 70.94 -37.17
N LYS A 97 -5.79 71.33 -36.23
CA LYS A 97 -7.08 72.02 -36.50
C LYS A 97 -7.21 73.38 -35.81
N MET A 98 -6.14 73.86 -35.18
CA MET A 98 -6.10 75.19 -34.55
C MET A 98 -6.08 76.29 -35.62
N LEU A 99 -6.93 77.31 -35.49
CA LEU A 99 -6.95 78.45 -36.40
C LEU A 99 -5.80 79.42 -36.07
N SER A 100 -5.11 79.91 -37.09
CA SER A 100 -4.04 80.90 -36.91
C SER A 100 -4.61 82.29 -36.57
N ASN A 101 -3.78 83.16 -35.96
CA ASN A 101 -4.17 84.54 -35.63
C ASN A 101 -4.71 85.31 -36.86
N GLN A 102 -4.15 85.08 -38.05
CA GLN A 102 -4.62 85.70 -39.29
C GLN A 102 -6.00 85.19 -39.74
N GLU A 103 -6.31 83.91 -39.50
CA GLU A 103 -7.63 83.34 -39.78
C GLU A 103 -8.67 83.79 -38.75
N LEU A 104 -8.28 83.89 -37.47
CA LEU A 104 -9.11 84.45 -36.41
C LEU A 104 -9.46 85.93 -36.69
N LEU A 105 -8.50 86.75 -37.11
CA LEU A 105 -8.74 88.15 -37.51
C LEU A 105 -9.70 88.26 -38.71
N ARG A 106 -9.58 87.36 -39.70
CA ARG A 106 -10.52 87.29 -40.85
C ARG A 106 -11.93 86.86 -40.42
N LEU A 107 -12.04 85.90 -39.52
CA LEU A 107 -13.31 85.37 -38.99
C LEU A 107 -14.03 86.39 -38.09
N LEU A 108 -13.27 87.25 -37.39
CA LEU A 108 -13.78 88.43 -36.69
C LEU A 108 -14.07 89.63 -37.63
N HIS A 109 -13.97 89.44 -38.95
CA HIS A 109 -14.20 90.47 -39.98
C HIS A 109 -13.37 91.76 -39.83
N ILE A 110 -12.21 91.70 -39.19
CA ILE A 110 -11.32 92.87 -39.00
C ILE A 110 -10.58 93.15 -40.33
N ASN A 111 -10.81 94.33 -40.91
CA ASN A 111 -10.26 94.73 -42.20
C ASN A 111 -8.71 94.80 -42.15
N PRO A 112 -7.97 94.09 -43.03
CA PRO A 112 -6.50 94.11 -43.08
C PRO A 112 -5.84 95.50 -43.22
N HIS A 113 -6.57 96.50 -43.72
CA HIS A 113 -6.07 97.87 -43.86
C HIS A 113 -6.30 98.74 -42.61
N SER A 114 -7.12 98.29 -41.65
CA SER A 114 -7.37 98.98 -40.39
C SER A 114 -6.12 98.98 -39.50
N ASP A 115 -5.90 100.07 -38.77
CA ASP A 115 -4.81 100.13 -37.78
C ASP A 115 -5.02 99.15 -36.62
N LEU A 116 -6.27 98.76 -36.32
CA LEU A 116 -6.56 97.68 -35.36
C LEU A 116 -5.97 96.33 -35.81
N TYR A 117 -6.01 96.02 -37.12
CA TYR A 117 -5.40 94.81 -37.66
C TYR A 117 -3.86 94.87 -37.56
N LYS A 118 -3.27 96.04 -37.81
CA LYS A 118 -1.81 96.25 -37.70
C LYS A 118 -1.34 96.08 -36.25
N ILE A 119 -2.06 96.67 -35.29
CA ILE A 119 -1.78 96.54 -33.85
C ILE A 119 -1.84 95.06 -33.44
N LEU A 120 -2.98 94.40 -33.66
CA LEU A 120 -3.24 93.00 -33.28
C LEU A 120 -2.34 91.97 -34.00
N LEU A 121 -1.70 92.34 -35.11
CA LEU A 121 -0.67 91.49 -35.73
C LEU A 121 0.72 91.77 -35.14
N SER A 122 1.10 93.04 -35.03
CA SER A 122 2.44 93.48 -34.62
C SER A 122 2.88 93.00 -33.21
N ASN A 123 1.95 92.90 -32.26
CA ASN A 123 2.23 92.42 -30.91
C ASN A 123 2.27 90.89 -30.80
N THR A 124 1.77 90.16 -31.82
CA THR A 124 1.82 88.69 -31.90
C THR A 124 3.06 88.17 -32.62
N GLU A 125 3.67 88.99 -33.49
CA GLU A 125 4.99 88.71 -34.09
C GLU A 125 6.14 89.03 -33.13
N ASN A 126 5.96 90.02 -32.24
CA ASN A 126 6.81 90.17 -31.07
C ASN A 126 6.51 89.05 -30.06
N ASP A 127 7.54 88.49 -29.42
CA ASP A 127 7.42 87.32 -28.53
C ASP A 127 6.85 87.69 -27.14
N SER A 128 5.64 88.23 -27.15
CA SER A 128 4.92 88.70 -25.98
C SER A 128 4.29 87.52 -25.22
N LYS A 129 4.28 87.62 -23.89
CA LYS A 129 3.81 86.56 -22.97
C LYS A 129 2.29 86.45 -22.89
N ASN A 130 1.56 87.22 -23.70
CA ASN A 130 0.12 87.32 -23.69
C ASN A 130 -0.42 86.62 -24.94
N GLY A 131 -1.32 85.65 -24.77
CA GLY A 131 -2.05 85.06 -25.91
C GLY A 131 -2.97 86.08 -26.58
N PHE A 132 -3.36 85.81 -27.83
CA PHE A 132 -4.16 86.72 -28.69
C PHE A 132 -5.43 87.22 -27.99
N LEU A 133 -6.07 86.37 -27.17
CA LEU A 133 -7.26 86.72 -26.38
C LEU A 133 -7.02 87.87 -25.39
N LEU A 134 -5.85 87.92 -24.73
CA LEU A 134 -5.49 89.01 -23.81
C LEU A 134 -5.26 90.33 -24.55
N GLU A 135 -4.69 90.27 -25.75
CA GLU A 135 -4.42 91.46 -26.55
C GLU A 135 -5.70 92.04 -27.17
N LEU A 136 -6.58 91.17 -27.69
CA LEU A 136 -7.90 91.60 -28.17
C LEU A 136 -8.68 92.35 -27.06
N LEU A 137 -8.63 91.86 -25.82
CA LEU A 137 -9.22 92.54 -24.67
C LEU A 137 -8.52 93.86 -24.34
N SER A 138 -7.18 93.93 -24.41
CA SER A 138 -6.45 95.19 -24.12
C SER A 138 -6.76 96.29 -25.14
N VAL A 139 -6.82 95.95 -26.44
CA VAL A 139 -7.20 96.86 -27.53
C VAL A 139 -8.65 97.32 -27.39
N ILE A 140 -9.57 96.44 -27.01
CA ILE A 140 -10.95 96.83 -26.70
C ILE A 140 -10.97 97.84 -25.53
N THR A 141 -10.23 97.59 -24.45
CA THR A 141 -10.21 98.51 -23.30
C THR A 141 -9.58 99.87 -23.60
N SER A 142 -8.59 99.96 -24.51
CA SER A 142 -7.98 101.25 -24.88
C SER A 142 -8.86 102.06 -25.84
N VAL A 143 -9.55 101.41 -26.79
CA VAL A 143 -10.51 102.08 -27.68
C VAL A 143 -11.67 102.71 -26.89
N PHE A 144 -12.19 102.01 -25.87
CA PHE A 144 -13.23 102.57 -24.98
C PHE A 144 -12.76 103.72 -24.07
N GLN A 145 -11.48 104.09 -24.10
CA GLN A 145 -10.92 105.23 -23.33
C GLN A 145 -10.70 106.52 -24.14
N GLN A 146 -10.90 106.55 -25.48
CA GLN A 146 -10.38 107.65 -26.35
C GLN A 146 -11.41 108.48 -27.16
N VAL A 147 -12.62 108.75 -26.67
CA VAL A 147 -13.67 109.44 -27.47
C VAL A 147 -13.67 110.99 -27.28
N SER A 148 -13.07 111.82 -28.20
CA SER A 148 -13.26 113.32 -28.36
C SER A 148 -12.52 114.10 -29.55
N ASN A 149 -13.25 114.64 -30.58
CA ASN A 149 -13.27 116.00 -31.33
C ASN A 149 -12.18 116.72 -32.32
N ASP A 150 -12.60 117.23 -33.55
CA ASP A 150 -12.45 118.57 -34.38
C ASP A 150 -11.37 119.17 -35.49
N VAL A 151 -11.56 120.39 -36.21
CA VAL A 151 -10.97 121.01 -37.58
C VAL A 151 -11.00 122.63 -38.01
N GLY A 152 -10.27 123.29 -39.05
CA GLY A 152 -10.48 124.71 -39.75
C GLY A 152 -9.41 125.54 -40.75
N ILE A 153 -9.71 126.59 -41.67
CA ILE A 153 -8.79 127.42 -42.72
C ILE A 153 -9.21 128.82 -43.55
N GLN A 154 -8.29 129.62 -44.29
CA GLN A 154 -8.31 130.63 -45.56
C GLN A 154 -8.42 132.29 -45.60
N THR A 155 -8.16 133.35 -46.55
CA THR A 155 -7.60 133.82 -47.99
C THR A 155 -7.37 135.46 -48.32
N GLU A 156 -7.00 136.07 -49.56
CA GLU A 156 -6.45 137.54 -49.92
C GLU A 156 -6.65 138.33 -51.38
N PHE A 157 -6.33 139.71 -51.69
CA PHE A 157 -6.32 140.53 -53.06
C PHE A 157 -5.89 142.14 -53.28
N SER A 158 -5.54 142.83 -54.49
CA SER A 158 -5.42 144.39 -54.87
C SER A 158 -4.82 145.05 -56.29
N ALA A 159 -5.06 146.36 -56.84
CA ALA A 159 -4.32 147.23 -57.97
C ALA A 159 -4.84 148.70 -58.59
N GLN A 160 -4.10 149.60 -59.44
CA GLN A 160 -4.48 150.67 -60.59
C GLN A 160 -3.60 151.99 -61.17
N TYR A 161 -4.10 153.14 -61.85
CA TYR A 161 -3.50 154.04 -63.04
C TYR A 161 -3.60 155.71 -63.27
N PRO A 162 -3.04 156.47 -64.37
CA PRO A 162 -2.86 158.02 -64.64
C PRO A 162 -3.09 158.86 -66.08
N ILE A 163 -2.74 160.21 -66.36
CA ILE A 163 -3.09 161.17 -67.60
C ILE A 163 -2.24 162.55 -68.04
N SER A 164 -2.49 163.42 -69.15
CA SER A 164 -1.73 164.72 -69.69
C SER A 164 -2.36 165.86 -70.76
N SER A 165 -1.65 166.94 -71.38
CA SER A 165 -2.12 168.20 -72.24
C SER A 165 -1.31 168.81 -73.54
N LEU A 166 -1.63 170.01 -74.16
CA LEU A 166 -1.62 170.44 -75.63
C LEU A 166 -0.42 171.03 -76.48
N ASP A 167 0.38 172.06 -76.10
CA ASP A 167 1.16 172.94 -77.04
C ASP A 167 2.14 172.25 -78.05
N ALA A 168 2.46 170.98 -77.83
CA ALA A 168 3.38 170.17 -78.62
C ALA A 168 3.04 170.04 -80.13
N LYS A 169 1.85 170.43 -80.59
CA LYS A 169 1.36 170.12 -81.96
C LYS A 169 2.13 170.79 -83.10
N LEU A 170 2.64 172.01 -82.95
CA LEU A 170 3.31 172.72 -84.06
C LEU A 170 4.77 172.28 -84.24
N ASN A 171 5.55 172.18 -83.17
CA ASN A 171 6.89 171.58 -83.19
C ASN A 171 6.87 170.13 -83.73
N GLY A 172 5.75 169.42 -83.58
CA GLY A 172 5.55 168.08 -84.13
C GLY A 172 5.74 168.00 -85.65
N VAL A 173 5.34 169.00 -86.44
CA VAL A 173 5.32 168.88 -87.91
C VAL A 173 6.71 168.93 -88.53
N GLU A 174 7.56 169.86 -88.09
CA GLU A 174 8.94 169.96 -88.56
C GLU A 174 9.79 168.79 -88.04
N LYS A 175 9.57 168.38 -86.78
CA LYS A 175 10.13 167.16 -86.21
C LYS A 175 9.77 165.94 -87.05
N ILE A 176 8.50 165.77 -87.46
CA ILE A 176 8.02 164.65 -88.28
C ILE A 176 8.78 164.48 -89.61
N TYR A 177 9.31 165.55 -90.22
CA TYR A 177 10.08 165.40 -91.46
C TYR A 177 11.51 164.91 -91.24
N MET A 178 12.21 165.45 -90.22
CA MET A 178 13.54 164.96 -89.84
C MET A 178 13.45 163.56 -89.25
N ASP A 179 12.50 163.31 -88.35
CA ASP A 179 12.13 162.00 -87.83
C ASP A 179 11.94 161.02 -88.99
N LYS A 180 11.18 161.35 -90.06
CA LYS A 180 10.96 160.43 -91.20
C LYS A 180 12.22 160.12 -92.01
N LYS A 181 13.13 161.08 -92.22
CA LYS A 181 14.39 160.84 -92.94
C LYS A 181 15.31 159.95 -92.11
N GLU A 182 15.41 160.25 -90.82
CA GLU A 182 16.23 159.51 -89.88
C GLU A 182 15.64 158.12 -89.59
N GLU A 183 14.33 157.99 -89.47
CA GLU A 183 13.55 156.75 -89.44
C GLU A 183 13.81 155.89 -90.68
N HIS A 184 13.95 156.47 -91.87
CA HIS A 184 14.28 155.70 -93.07
C HIS A 184 15.71 155.14 -93.06
N TYR A 185 16.67 155.90 -92.53
CA TYR A 185 18.05 155.44 -92.35
C TYR A 185 18.17 154.43 -91.20
N GLN A 186 17.52 154.70 -90.06
CA GLN A 186 17.46 153.79 -88.93
C GLN A 186 16.72 152.50 -89.29
N LYS A 187 15.63 152.51 -90.06
CA LYS A 187 15.00 151.28 -90.58
C LYS A 187 15.91 150.48 -91.52
N ALA A 188 16.77 151.14 -92.28
CA ALA A 188 17.76 150.45 -93.12
C ALA A 188 18.88 149.82 -92.26
N ILE A 189 19.39 150.53 -91.26
CA ILE A 189 20.42 150.07 -90.32
C ILE A 189 19.87 148.98 -89.41
N PHE A 190 18.78 149.24 -88.69
CA PHE A 190 18.04 148.27 -87.87
C PHE A 190 17.61 147.04 -88.68
N GLY A 191 17.17 147.22 -89.93
CA GLY A 191 16.85 146.11 -90.84
C GLY A 191 18.07 145.30 -91.32
N VAL A 192 19.29 145.72 -90.99
CA VAL A 192 20.55 144.96 -91.15
C VAL A 192 21.04 144.44 -89.79
N GLU A 193 20.93 145.21 -88.71
CA GLU A 193 21.28 144.82 -87.34
C GLU A 193 20.35 143.72 -86.80
N GLU A 194 19.04 143.78 -87.06
CA GLU A 194 18.07 142.74 -86.75
C GLU A 194 18.39 141.46 -87.53
N LYS A 195 18.81 141.58 -88.81
CA LYS A 195 19.26 140.43 -89.59
C LYS A 195 20.54 139.84 -88.99
N LEU A 196 21.53 140.66 -88.66
CA LEU A 196 22.81 140.27 -88.08
C LEU A 196 22.62 139.63 -86.70
N SER A 197 21.81 140.22 -85.83
CA SER A 197 21.44 139.67 -84.52
C SER A 197 20.61 138.40 -84.65
N SER A 198 19.71 138.29 -85.65
CA SER A 198 18.99 137.04 -85.91
C SER A 198 19.92 135.94 -86.44
N LEU A 199 20.97 136.28 -87.19
CA LEU A 199 21.99 135.34 -87.66
C LEU A 199 22.90 134.92 -86.51
N GLN A 200 23.37 135.87 -85.68
CA GLN A 200 24.10 135.59 -84.45
C GLN A 200 23.29 134.67 -83.53
N LYS A 201 22.03 135.01 -83.23
CA LYS A 201 21.14 134.19 -82.41
C LYS A 201 20.92 132.79 -82.99
N LYS A 202 20.75 132.66 -84.32
CA LYS A 202 20.66 131.35 -85.00
C LYS A 202 21.98 130.55 -84.96
N LEU A 203 23.13 131.22 -84.93
CA LEU A 203 24.45 130.58 -84.78
C LEU A 203 24.70 130.16 -83.33
N GLU A 204 24.34 130.99 -82.36
CA GLU A 204 24.39 130.68 -80.93
C GLU A 204 23.42 129.57 -80.56
N GLU A 205 22.17 129.59 -81.05
CA GLU A 205 21.20 128.51 -80.89
C GLU A 205 21.73 127.19 -81.48
N ARG A 206 22.29 127.23 -82.71
CA ARG A 206 22.92 126.05 -83.32
C ARG A 206 24.06 125.52 -82.46
N TYR A 207 25.01 126.37 -82.07
CA TYR A 207 26.16 126.00 -81.25
C TYR A 207 25.72 125.46 -79.87
N GLN A 208 24.71 126.06 -79.23
CA GLN A 208 24.14 125.56 -77.99
C GLN A 208 23.47 124.19 -78.18
N THR A 209 22.70 123.97 -79.25
CA THR A 209 22.12 122.64 -79.53
C THR A 209 23.18 121.59 -79.85
N GLU A 210 24.23 121.94 -80.58
CA GLU A 210 25.36 121.06 -80.89
C GLU A 210 26.15 120.70 -79.61
N LEU A 211 26.46 121.70 -78.78
CA LEU A 211 27.11 121.51 -77.48
C LEU A 211 26.24 120.70 -76.50
N GLN A 212 24.92 120.93 -76.44
CA GLN A 212 24.01 120.13 -75.62
C GLN A 212 23.92 118.68 -76.12
N LEU A 213 23.96 118.47 -77.44
CA LEU A 213 23.92 117.15 -78.06
C LEU A 213 25.23 116.38 -77.80
N GLU A 214 26.39 117.03 -77.93
CA GLU A 214 27.68 116.44 -77.55
C GLU A 214 27.82 116.19 -76.04
N LEU A 215 27.37 117.10 -75.19
CA LEU A 215 27.32 116.88 -73.74
C LEU A 215 26.38 115.73 -73.37
N SER A 216 25.30 115.51 -74.13
CA SER A 216 24.41 114.36 -73.94
C SER A 216 25.07 113.06 -74.42
N ARG A 217 25.67 113.05 -75.61
CA ARG A 217 26.48 111.92 -76.13
C ARG A 217 27.57 111.50 -75.15
N MET A 218 28.30 112.46 -74.57
CA MET A 218 29.34 112.20 -73.59
C MET A 218 28.78 111.62 -72.28
N LYS A 219 27.70 112.20 -71.74
CA LYS A 219 27.01 111.66 -70.56
C LYS A 219 26.50 110.24 -70.78
N ASP A 220 25.84 109.98 -71.91
CA ASP A 220 25.32 108.65 -72.24
C ASP A 220 26.46 107.63 -72.42
N ASN A 221 27.58 108.04 -73.01
CA ASN A 221 28.78 107.22 -73.17
C ASN A 221 29.41 106.88 -71.81
N ASP A 222 29.63 107.87 -70.94
CA ASP A 222 30.21 107.64 -69.61
C ASP A 222 29.26 106.87 -68.67
N LEU A 223 27.95 107.12 -68.75
CA LEU A 223 26.90 106.33 -68.09
C LEU A 223 26.91 104.87 -68.58
N ALA A 224 27.14 104.64 -69.88
CA ALA A 224 27.28 103.30 -70.44
C ALA A 224 28.59 102.61 -69.98
N LYS A 225 29.71 103.34 -69.94
CA LYS A 225 30.99 102.85 -69.36
C LYS A 225 30.81 102.42 -67.90
N LEU A 226 30.19 103.28 -67.08
CA LEU A 226 29.94 103.01 -65.66
C LEU A 226 29.05 101.77 -65.47
N ARG A 227 27.94 101.68 -66.19
CA ARG A 227 27.05 100.50 -66.17
C ARG A 227 27.73 99.21 -66.67
N LEU A 228 28.71 99.31 -67.56
CA LEU A 228 29.50 98.16 -68.01
C LEU A 228 30.50 97.74 -66.93
N ALA A 229 31.23 98.69 -66.34
CA ALA A 229 32.19 98.45 -65.27
C ALA A 229 31.51 97.88 -64.01
N GLU A 230 30.34 98.40 -63.63
CA GLU A 230 29.49 97.89 -62.55
C GLU A 230 29.05 96.44 -62.82
N LYS A 231 28.49 96.15 -64.01
CA LYS A 231 28.14 94.78 -64.41
C LYS A 231 29.33 93.82 -64.41
N GLU A 232 30.52 94.30 -64.80
CA GLU A 232 31.74 93.51 -64.71
C GLU A 232 32.18 93.27 -63.25
N ALA A 233 32.05 94.26 -62.37
CA ALA A 233 32.35 94.11 -60.95
C ALA A 233 31.41 93.09 -60.30
N SER A 234 30.09 93.26 -60.44
CA SER A 234 29.10 92.30 -59.92
C SER A 234 29.27 90.91 -60.53
N ARG A 235 29.65 90.79 -61.81
CA ARG A 235 29.97 89.48 -62.41
C ARG A 235 31.21 88.85 -61.77
N LYS A 236 32.26 89.62 -61.51
CA LYS A 236 33.49 89.14 -60.85
C LYS A 236 33.23 88.73 -59.39
N GLU A 237 32.32 89.42 -58.70
CA GLU A 237 31.90 89.08 -57.33
C GLU A 237 31.03 87.83 -57.29
N LEU A 238 30.01 87.72 -58.14
CA LEU A 238 29.19 86.51 -58.30
C LEU A 238 30.06 85.29 -58.64
N GLU A 239 31.08 85.47 -59.47
CA GLU A 239 32.02 84.41 -59.84
C GLU A 239 32.95 83.99 -58.69
N LYS A 240 33.44 84.93 -57.87
CA LYS A 240 34.15 84.61 -56.62
C LYS A 240 33.27 83.80 -55.67
N VAL A 241 32.04 84.28 -55.40
CA VAL A 241 31.09 83.63 -54.50
C VAL A 241 30.75 82.21 -54.99
N ARG A 242 30.60 82.00 -56.30
CA ARG A 242 30.43 80.66 -56.89
C ARG A 242 31.63 79.77 -56.64
N GLN A 243 32.85 80.25 -56.88
CA GLN A 243 34.07 79.45 -56.71
C GLN A 243 34.36 79.16 -55.23
N GLU A 244 34.04 80.07 -54.32
CA GLU A 244 34.10 79.84 -52.86
C GLU A 244 33.04 78.83 -52.42
N LEU A 245 31.81 78.94 -52.92
CA LEU A 245 30.74 77.99 -52.65
C LEU A 245 31.07 76.58 -53.19
N GLU A 246 31.62 76.49 -54.40
CA GLU A 246 32.06 75.23 -55.01
C GLU A 246 33.19 74.59 -54.19
N LYS A 247 34.24 75.34 -53.84
CA LYS A 247 35.33 74.86 -52.96
C LYS A 247 34.80 74.38 -51.61
N ASN A 248 33.84 75.10 -51.03
CA ASN A 248 33.18 74.71 -49.78
C ASN A 248 32.35 73.42 -49.92
N TYR A 249 31.69 73.19 -51.06
CA TYR A 249 30.99 71.93 -51.34
C TYR A 249 31.98 70.78 -51.61
N GLN A 250 33.03 70.99 -52.40
CA GLN A 250 34.09 70.01 -52.65
C GLN A 250 34.78 69.59 -51.34
N PHE A 251 35.12 70.54 -50.47
CA PHE A 251 35.71 70.26 -49.15
C PHE A 251 34.75 69.45 -48.26
N LYS A 252 33.47 69.84 -48.17
CA LYS A 252 32.45 69.10 -47.41
C LYS A 252 32.25 67.69 -47.96
N MET A 253 32.22 67.53 -49.29
CA MET A 253 32.10 66.23 -49.96
C MET A 253 33.30 65.34 -49.61
N ASN A 254 34.53 65.84 -49.76
CA ASN A 254 35.74 65.09 -49.45
C ASN A 254 35.80 64.69 -47.97
N ALA A 255 35.45 65.60 -47.05
CA ALA A 255 35.40 65.30 -45.62
C ALA A 255 34.32 64.26 -45.24
N LEU A 256 33.18 64.23 -45.94
CA LEU A 256 32.16 63.19 -45.78
C LEU A 256 32.63 61.85 -46.36
N MET A 257 33.19 61.83 -47.57
CA MET A 257 33.76 60.63 -48.19
C MET A 257 34.90 60.03 -47.34
N GLU A 258 35.76 60.86 -46.75
CA GLU A 258 36.82 60.41 -45.85
C GLU A 258 36.24 59.87 -44.53
N LYS A 259 35.22 60.52 -43.96
CA LYS A 259 34.52 60.01 -42.76
C LYS A 259 33.83 58.66 -43.04
N GLU A 260 33.17 58.51 -44.18
CA GLU A 260 32.53 57.27 -44.62
C GLU A 260 33.56 56.16 -44.84
N ARG A 261 34.65 56.45 -45.55
CA ARG A 261 35.78 55.53 -45.73
C ARG A 261 36.38 55.09 -44.39
N ASN A 262 36.63 56.03 -43.48
CA ASN A 262 37.18 55.72 -42.16
C ASN A 262 36.19 54.93 -41.28
N SER A 263 34.87 55.09 -41.47
CA SER A 263 33.84 54.31 -40.77
C SER A 263 33.72 52.90 -41.34
N THR A 264 33.73 52.74 -42.67
CA THR A 264 33.64 51.45 -43.36
C THR A 264 34.92 50.62 -43.17
N GLU A 265 36.10 51.25 -43.16
CA GLU A 265 37.37 50.55 -42.87
C GLU A 265 37.47 50.09 -41.40
N ARG A 266 36.83 50.80 -40.45
CA ARG A 266 36.69 50.32 -39.05
C ARG A 266 35.75 49.14 -38.96
N LEU A 267 34.53 49.26 -39.50
CA LEU A 267 33.54 48.19 -39.51
C LEU A 267 34.12 46.91 -40.13
N ARG A 268 34.79 47.03 -41.28
CA ARG A 268 35.47 45.90 -41.93
C ARG A 268 36.55 45.26 -41.03
N LYS A 269 37.32 46.05 -40.28
CA LYS A 269 38.33 45.50 -39.34
C LYS A 269 37.69 44.79 -38.17
N GLU A 270 36.58 45.30 -37.65
CA GLU A 270 35.78 44.65 -36.60
C GLU A 270 35.16 43.34 -37.12
N GLU A 271 34.60 43.32 -38.33
CA GLU A 271 34.15 42.11 -39.02
C GLU A 271 35.29 41.09 -39.24
N GLU A 272 36.45 41.54 -39.74
CA GLU A 272 37.62 40.68 -39.95
C GLU A 272 38.24 40.15 -38.64
N VAL A 273 37.97 40.78 -37.48
CA VAL A 273 38.33 40.25 -36.15
C VAL A 273 37.26 39.28 -35.68
N HIS A 274 35.98 39.65 -35.69
CA HIS A 274 34.88 38.78 -35.28
C HIS A 274 34.81 37.48 -36.09
N GLN A 275 35.13 37.51 -37.39
CA GLN A 275 35.24 36.29 -38.22
C GLN A 275 36.40 35.39 -37.77
N LYS A 276 37.56 35.96 -37.39
CA LYS A 276 38.72 35.20 -36.88
C LYS A 276 38.40 34.60 -35.52
N ASP A 277 37.79 35.36 -34.62
CA ASP A 277 37.41 34.90 -33.27
C ASP A 277 36.35 33.80 -33.36
N THR A 278 35.32 33.97 -34.19
CA THR A 278 34.28 32.95 -34.45
C THR A 278 34.89 31.68 -35.06
N TYR A 279 35.85 31.82 -35.97
CA TYR A 279 36.58 30.69 -36.54
C TYR A 279 37.42 29.96 -35.48
N GLN A 280 38.15 30.68 -34.62
CA GLN A 280 38.94 30.09 -33.53
C GLN A 280 38.05 29.37 -32.51
N GLN A 281 36.93 29.98 -32.09
CA GLN A 281 35.95 29.35 -31.21
C GLN A 281 35.37 28.07 -31.84
N ARG A 282 34.99 28.11 -33.13
CA ARG A 282 34.51 26.95 -33.87
C ARG A 282 35.57 25.84 -33.96
N GLN A 283 36.83 26.20 -34.19
CA GLN A 283 37.94 25.24 -34.26
C GLN A 283 38.21 24.59 -32.89
N ALA A 284 38.23 25.38 -31.81
CA ALA A 284 38.38 24.86 -30.45
C ALA A 284 37.25 23.88 -30.08
N LEU A 285 35.99 24.23 -30.38
CA LEU A 285 34.83 23.35 -30.18
C LEU A 285 34.92 22.06 -31.01
N LEU A 286 35.41 22.13 -32.26
CA LEU A 286 35.63 20.93 -33.08
C LEU A 286 36.71 20.02 -32.49
N GLU A 287 37.77 20.59 -31.92
CA GLU A 287 38.78 19.80 -31.21
C GLU A 287 38.27 19.18 -29.92
N GLU A 288 37.44 19.89 -29.14
CA GLU A 288 36.80 19.33 -27.95
C GLU A 288 35.83 18.20 -28.30
N VAL A 289 35.01 18.36 -29.34
CA VAL A 289 34.13 17.29 -29.86
C VAL A 289 34.94 16.08 -30.31
N ASN A 290 36.09 16.28 -30.97
CA ASN A 290 36.97 15.17 -31.37
C ASN A 290 37.64 14.49 -30.16
N LYS A 291 38.09 15.24 -29.15
CA LYS A 291 38.64 14.72 -27.87
C LYS A 291 37.57 13.93 -27.09
N LEU A 292 36.31 14.36 -27.12
CA LEU A 292 35.18 13.64 -26.52
C LEU A 292 34.86 12.34 -27.27
N ARG A 293 34.79 12.37 -28.61
CA ARG A 293 34.57 11.17 -29.45
C ARG A 293 35.67 10.11 -29.29
N GLN A 294 36.92 10.53 -29.10
CA GLN A 294 38.03 9.61 -28.80
C GLN A 294 37.79 8.88 -27.48
N LYS A 295 37.52 9.63 -26.40
CA LYS A 295 37.18 9.08 -25.06
C LYS A 295 35.93 8.20 -25.09
N GLU A 296 34.92 8.56 -25.86
CA GLU A 296 33.69 7.76 -26.06
C GLU A 296 34.01 6.41 -26.72
N SER A 297 34.88 6.38 -27.74
CA SER A 297 35.34 5.12 -28.34
C SER A 297 36.18 4.28 -27.36
N GLU A 298 37.01 4.91 -26.53
CA GLU A 298 37.83 4.24 -25.52
C GLU A 298 36.95 3.62 -24.41
N LEU A 299 36.00 4.40 -23.88
CA LEU A 299 35.00 3.93 -22.92
C LEU A 299 34.16 2.78 -23.50
N THR A 300 33.76 2.86 -24.77
CA THR A 300 33.01 1.80 -25.46
C THR A 300 33.83 0.51 -25.54
N LYS A 301 35.11 0.60 -25.95
CA LYS A 301 36.03 -0.55 -26.00
C LYS A 301 36.27 -1.16 -24.62
N MET A 302 36.44 -0.34 -23.58
CA MET A 302 36.57 -0.83 -22.19
C MET A 302 35.28 -1.49 -21.70
N MET A 303 34.11 -0.92 -21.99
CA MET A 303 32.82 -1.52 -21.66
C MET A 303 32.59 -2.85 -22.38
N GLU A 304 33.03 -3.00 -23.64
CA GLU A 304 32.99 -4.30 -24.32
C GLU A 304 33.99 -5.30 -23.73
N MET A 305 35.19 -4.86 -23.36
CA MET A 305 36.21 -5.71 -22.72
C MET A 305 35.68 -6.28 -21.40
N VAL A 306 35.17 -5.42 -20.52
CA VAL A 306 34.57 -5.82 -19.23
C VAL A 306 33.33 -6.70 -19.42
N LYS A 307 32.53 -6.49 -20.48
CA LYS A 307 31.43 -7.41 -20.84
C LYS A 307 31.95 -8.80 -21.22
N ARG A 308 33.00 -8.88 -22.06
CA ARG A 308 33.63 -10.16 -22.49
C ARG A 308 34.28 -10.90 -21.32
N GLU A 309 35.00 -10.18 -20.46
CA GLU A 309 35.58 -10.70 -19.22
C GLU A 309 34.49 -11.27 -18.30
N LYS A 310 33.42 -10.51 -18.07
CA LYS A 310 32.28 -10.97 -17.26
C LYS A 310 31.58 -12.20 -17.83
N THR A 311 31.45 -12.33 -19.16
CA THR A 311 30.90 -13.57 -19.76
C THR A 311 31.82 -14.77 -19.55
N LEU A 312 33.14 -14.60 -19.70
CA LEU A 312 34.12 -15.66 -19.47
C LEU A 312 34.18 -16.09 -17.99
N ASP A 313 34.07 -15.15 -17.05
CA ASP A 313 33.94 -15.45 -15.62
C ASP A 313 32.64 -16.22 -15.31
N GLN A 314 31.52 -15.83 -15.92
CA GLN A 314 30.23 -16.54 -15.77
C GLN A 314 30.27 -17.95 -16.36
N GLU A 315 30.96 -18.15 -17.49
CA GLU A 315 31.18 -19.48 -18.09
C GLU A 315 32.11 -20.33 -17.22
N ARG A 316 33.21 -19.76 -16.70
CA ARG A 316 34.10 -20.47 -15.76
C ARG A 316 33.36 -20.91 -14.50
N LEU A 317 32.52 -20.05 -13.93
CA LEU A 317 31.71 -20.37 -12.75
C LEU A 317 30.71 -21.50 -13.04
N LYS A 318 29.98 -21.45 -14.16
CA LYS A 318 29.08 -22.55 -14.57
C LYS A 318 29.82 -23.87 -14.72
N CYS A 319 30.97 -23.89 -15.38
CA CYS A 319 31.80 -25.10 -15.50
C CYS A 319 32.25 -25.64 -14.13
N GLN A 320 32.56 -24.75 -13.18
CA GLN A 320 32.90 -25.15 -11.80
C GLN A 320 31.66 -25.69 -11.04
N GLU A 321 30.50 -25.05 -11.18
CA GLU A 321 29.22 -25.53 -10.62
C GLU A 321 28.84 -26.90 -11.17
N GLU A 322 28.99 -27.14 -12.48
CA GLU A 322 28.73 -28.44 -13.11
C GLU A 322 29.69 -29.53 -12.62
N ILE A 323 30.99 -29.24 -12.50
CA ILE A 323 31.98 -30.18 -11.94
C ILE A 323 31.67 -30.49 -10.46
N LEU A 324 31.28 -29.49 -9.66
CA LEU A 324 30.89 -29.70 -8.26
C LEU A 324 29.60 -30.51 -8.16
N LYS A 325 28.62 -30.26 -9.03
CA LYS A 325 27.36 -31.02 -9.11
C LYS A 325 27.57 -32.47 -9.53
N GLN A 326 28.48 -32.73 -10.48
CA GLN A 326 28.90 -34.10 -10.84
C GLN A 326 29.54 -34.82 -9.66
N LYS A 327 30.50 -34.19 -8.97
CA LYS A 327 31.14 -34.75 -7.77
C LYS A 327 30.16 -35.00 -6.62
N LEU A 328 29.19 -34.11 -6.41
CA LEU A 328 28.13 -34.29 -5.41
C LEU A 328 27.23 -35.48 -5.77
N ASN A 329 26.80 -35.59 -7.03
CA ASN A 329 26.01 -36.73 -7.48
C ASN A 329 26.75 -38.07 -7.35
N GLU A 330 28.06 -38.09 -7.63
CA GLU A 330 28.90 -39.28 -7.48
C GLU A 330 29.14 -39.63 -6.00
N ALA A 331 29.38 -38.64 -5.14
CA ALA A 331 29.44 -38.83 -3.68
C ALA A 331 28.13 -39.39 -3.11
N ASN A 332 26.98 -38.80 -3.48
CA ASN A 332 25.65 -39.26 -3.08
C ASN A 332 25.38 -40.70 -3.55
N ARG A 333 25.82 -41.07 -4.76
CA ARG A 333 25.72 -42.43 -5.27
C ARG A 333 26.58 -43.40 -4.44
N ILE A 334 27.82 -43.02 -4.14
CA ILE A 334 28.73 -43.84 -3.31
C ILE A 334 28.16 -44.00 -1.90
N GLU A 335 27.57 -42.95 -1.31
CA GLU A 335 26.89 -43.02 -0.02
C GLU A 335 25.68 -43.96 -0.06
N ALA A 336 24.84 -43.88 -1.09
CA ALA A 336 23.72 -44.80 -1.29
C ALA A 336 24.18 -46.27 -1.48
N ASP A 337 25.23 -46.50 -2.27
CA ASP A 337 25.85 -47.83 -2.45
C ASP A 337 26.40 -48.37 -1.10
N TYR A 338 26.93 -47.51 -0.22
CA TYR A 338 27.37 -47.90 1.12
C TYR A 338 26.20 -48.14 2.09
N GLN A 339 25.16 -47.29 2.08
CA GLN A 339 23.95 -47.48 2.89
C GLN A 339 23.27 -48.80 2.51
N GLN A 340 23.10 -49.09 1.22
CA GLN A 340 22.53 -50.36 0.76
C GLN A 340 23.39 -51.57 1.19
N ARG A 341 24.72 -51.45 1.20
CA ARG A 341 25.60 -52.50 1.75
C ARG A 341 25.39 -52.70 3.24
N ILE A 342 25.31 -51.62 4.02
CA ILE A 342 25.06 -51.68 5.47
C ILE A 342 23.69 -52.30 5.76
N GLU A 343 22.63 -51.90 5.05
CA GLU A 343 21.30 -52.49 5.16
C GLU A 343 21.31 -53.99 4.83
N ASN A 344 22.02 -54.40 3.77
CA ASN A 344 22.17 -55.81 3.40
C ASN A 344 22.93 -56.62 4.48
N GLU A 345 24.01 -56.11 5.07
CA GLU A 345 24.71 -56.80 6.15
C GLU A 345 23.88 -56.85 7.45
N VAL A 346 23.15 -55.79 7.79
CA VAL A 346 22.19 -55.77 8.91
C VAL A 346 21.06 -56.78 8.68
N PHE A 347 20.56 -56.91 7.44
CA PHE A 347 19.54 -57.88 7.07
C PHE A 347 20.05 -59.32 7.16
N LYS A 348 21.28 -59.59 6.68
CA LYS A 348 21.97 -60.88 6.89
C LYS A 348 22.13 -61.20 8.37
N MET A 349 22.68 -60.28 9.17
CA MET A 349 22.84 -60.47 10.61
C MET A 349 21.50 -60.73 11.32
N LYS A 350 20.42 -60.07 10.88
CA LYS A 350 19.06 -60.30 11.41
C LYS A 350 18.55 -61.70 11.06
N ILE A 351 18.76 -62.18 9.83
CA ILE A 351 18.44 -63.55 9.41
C ILE A 351 19.30 -64.57 10.18
N ASP A 352 20.61 -64.35 10.31
CA ASP A 352 21.51 -65.24 11.05
C ASP A 352 21.13 -65.35 12.53
N LEU A 353 20.73 -64.23 13.16
CA LEU A 353 20.21 -64.24 14.52
C LEU A 353 18.88 -64.98 14.60
N GLN A 354 17.95 -64.73 13.68
CA GLN A 354 16.65 -65.42 13.62
C GLN A 354 16.82 -66.94 13.40
N ASN A 355 17.75 -67.35 12.54
CA ASN A 355 18.11 -68.75 12.32
C ASN A 355 18.73 -69.36 13.59
N LYS A 356 19.68 -68.69 14.25
CA LYS A 356 20.25 -69.15 15.53
C LYS A 356 19.20 -69.24 16.65
N PHE A 357 18.20 -68.35 16.66
CA PHE A 357 17.05 -68.46 17.58
C PHE A 357 16.14 -69.65 17.23
N LEU A 358 15.87 -69.89 15.94
CA LEU A 358 15.08 -71.02 15.47
C LEU A 358 15.77 -72.36 15.74
N GLU A 359 17.05 -72.50 15.41
CA GLU A 359 17.89 -73.65 15.77
C GLU A 359 17.91 -73.86 17.28
N ARG A 360 18.05 -72.79 18.07
CA ARG A 360 18.02 -72.90 19.53
C ARG A 360 16.64 -73.33 20.06
N SER A 361 15.54 -72.87 19.45
CA SER A 361 14.19 -73.38 19.75
C SER A 361 14.12 -74.87 19.42
N GLN A 362 14.39 -75.27 18.18
CA GLN A 362 14.32 -76.66 17.74
C GLN A 362 15.19 -77.61 18.60
N ASN A 363 16.36 -77.14 19.05
CA ASN A 363 17.20 -77.88 19.99
C ASN A 363 16.59 -77.97 21.40
N MET A 364 15.91 -76.93 21.89
CA MET A 364 15.17 -76.98 23.15
C MET A 364 13.92 -77.87 23.03
N ASP A 365 13.16 -77.75 21.94
CA ASP A 365 11.98 -78.58 21.63
C ASP A 365 12.38 -80.07 21.54
N SER A 366 13.50 -80.37 20.88
CA SER A 366 14.08 -81.72 20.79
C SER A 366 14.54 -82.25 22.15
N ARG A 367 15.14 -81.40 23.00
CA ARG A 367 15.52 -81.77 24.37
C ARG A 367 14.30 -81.98 25.25
N GLU A 368 13.25 -81.18 25.12
CA GLU A 368 12.01 -81.35 25.86
C GLU A 368 11.28 -82.64 25.46
N ALA A 369 11.28 -82.98 24.17
CA ALA A 369 10.80 -84.27 23.68
C ALA A 369 11.63 -85.44 24.24
N GLN A 370 12.96 -85.34 24.25
CA GLN A 370 13.85 -86.34 24.87
C GLN A 370 13.58 -86.48 26.38
N ILE A 371 13.41 -85.36 27.10
CA ILE A 371 13.07 -85.35 28.53
C ILE A 371 11.71 -86.03 28.76
N LYS A 372 10.68 -85.72 27.97
CA LYS A 372 9.37 -86.39 28.04
C LYS A 372 9.45 -87.90 27.81
N VAL A 373 10.29 -88.35 26.87
CA VAL A 373 10.56 -89.79 26.64
C VAL A 373 11.31 -90.40 27.83
N HIS A 374 12.31 -89.72 28.40
CA HIS A 374 13.00 -90.17 29.61
C HIS A 374 12.09 -90.19 30.85
N GLU A 375 11.15 -89.24 30.98
CA GLU A 375 10.14 -89.24 32.04
C GLU A 375 9.15 -90.39 31.91
N LEU A 376 8.65 -90.65 30.69
CA LEU A 376 7.77 -91.80 30.41
C LEU A 376 8.50 -93.11 30.72
N ARG A 377 9.72 -93.29 30.21
CA ARG A 377 10.56 -94.44 30.53
C ARG A 377 10.84 -94.57 32.03
N SER A 378 11.08 -93.47 32.72
CA SER A 378 11.30 -93.46 34.18
C SER A 378 10.02 -93.73 34.99
N LYS A 379 8.83 -93.46 34.44
CA LYS A 379 7.54 -93.90 35.00
C LYS A 379 7.36 -95.40 34.80
N GLU A 380 7.56 -95.91 33.57
CA GLU A 380 7.52 -97.36 33.31
C GLU A 380 8.54 -98.14 34.17
N GLU A 381 9.76 -97.65 34.32
CA GLU A 381 10.78 -98.29 35.14
C GLU A 381 10.43 -98.22 36.64
N ARG A 382 9.75 -97.16 37.10
CA ARG A 382 9.17 -97.07 38.45
C ARG A 382 7.99 -98.03 38.65
N GLU A 383 7.09 -98.16 37.68
CA GLU A 383 5.97 -99.11 37.72
C GLU A 383 6.46 -100.56 37.72
N LYS A 384 7.43 -100.90 36.85
CA LYS A 384 8.10 -102.21 36.82
C LYS A 384 8.84 -102.49 38.14
N PHE A 385 9.54 -101.49 38.70
CA PHE A 385 10.17 -101.60 40.01
C PHE A 385 9.16 -101.78 41.14
N GLN A 386 8.01 -101.11 41.09
CA GLN A 386 6.96 -101.24 42.10
C GLN A 386 6.28 -102.62 42.03
N LEU A 387 6.00 -103.14 40.83
CA LEU A 387 5.52 -104.52 40.65
C LEU A 387 6.54 -105.56 41.14
N LEU A 388 7.83 -105.37 40.85
CA LEU A 388 8.91 -106.21 41.37
C LEU A 388 9.05 -106.11 42.89
N LYS A 389 8.84 -104.91 43.46
CA LYS A 389 8.81 -104.70 44.91
C LYS A 389 7.63 -105.43 45.53
N GLU A 390 6.43 -105.34 44.97
CA GLU A 390 5.25 -106.07 45.46
C GLU A 390 5.43 -107.59 45.38
N ASP A 391 6.03 -108.11 44.31
CA ASP A 391 6.39 -109.53 44.20
C ASP A 391 7.47 -109.93 45.21
N ASN A 392 8.47 -109.07 45.45
CA ASN A 392 9.49 -109.29 46.48
C ASN A 392 8.91 -109.20 47.91
N ASP A 393 7.98 -108.28 48.17
CA ASP A 393 7.29 -108.15 49.46
C ASP A 393 6.39 -109.39 49.70
N ARG A 394 5.72 -109.92 48.66
CA ARG A 394 5.02 -111.22 48.71
C ARG A 394 5.96 -112.39 49.00
N LYS A 395 7.13 -112.44 48.35
CA LYS A 395 8.16 -113.45 48.57
C LYS A 395 8.77 -113.36 49.97
N TYR A 396 9.02 -112.15 50.47
CA TYR A 396 9.53 -111.90 51.81
C TYR A 396 8.52 -112.34 52.88
N ASN A 397 7.24 -112.00 52.71
CA ASN A 397 6.17 -112.51 53.57
C ASN A 397 6.10 -114.05 53.52
N ARG A 398 6.22 -114.65 52.32
CA ARG A 398 6.26 -116.12 52.18
C ARG A 398 7.50 -116.76 52.79
N VAL A 399 8.64 -116.08 52.82
CA VAL A 399 9.83 -116.51 53.56
C VAL A 399 9.57 -116.42 55.06
N ASN A 400 8.98 -115.35 55.58
CA ASN A 400 8.61 -115.24 56.99
C ASN A 400 7.58 -116.31 57.43
N GLU A 401 6.61 -116.66 56.58
CA GLU A 401 5.70 -117.81 56.79
C GLU A 401 6.46 -119.15 56.87
N LEU A 402 7.47 -119.35 56.03
CA LEU A 402 8.28 -120.57 56.03
C LEU A 402 9.28 -120.59 57.20
N GLU A 403 9.86 -119.45 57.58
CA GLU A 403 10.74 -119.33 58.75
C GLU A 403 9.98 -119.54 60.05
N THR A 404 8.76 -119.01 60.19
CA THR A 404 7.90 -119.29 61.36
C THR A 404 7.48 -120.77 61.40
N ALA A 405 7.12 -121.38 60.26
CA ALA A 405 6.88 -122.82 60.18
C ALA A 405 8.14 -123.67 60.54
N ILE A 406 9.34 -123.21 60.15
CA ILE A 406 10.63 -123.85 60.52
C ILE A 406 10.95 -123.65 62.00
N GLN A 407 10.64 -122.49 62.60
CA GLN A 407 10.78 -122.26 64.04
C GLN A 407 9.82 -123.16 64.83
N GLU A 408 8.56 -123.29 64.38
CA GLU A 408 7.62 -124.28 64.94
C GLU A 408 8.14 -125.72 64.82
N ALA A 409 8.69 -126.11 63.67
CA ALA A 409 9.26 -127.43 63.46
C ALA A 409 10.45 -127.69 64.39
N ARG A 410 11.35 -126.71 64.56
CA ARG A 410 12.46 -126.76 65.53
C ARG A 410 11.98 -126.79 66.97
N HIS A 411 10.90 -126.10 67.32
CA HIS A 411 10.30 -126.22 68.65
C HIS A 411 9.76 -127.63 68.91
N LYS A 412 9.11 -128.25 67.91
CA LYS A 412 8.62 -129.64 67.96
C LYS A 412 9.81 -130.63 68.09
N GLU A 413 10.90 -130.40 67.36
CA GLU A 413 12.17 -131.14 67.45
C GLU A 413 12.82 -131.03 68.84
N ILE A 414 12.94 -129.81 69.40
CA ILE A 414 13.52 -129.56 70.74
C ILE A 414 12.66 -130.18 71.85
N THR A 415 11.35 -130.31 71.68
CA THR A 415 10.51 -131.08 72.62
C THR A 415 10.71 -132.59 72.50
N ALA A 416 11.02 -133.11 71.30
CA ALA A 416 11.28 -134.53 71.09
C ALA A 416 12.65 -134.96 71.63
N THR A 417 13.71 -134.15 71.47
CA THR A 417 15.04 -134.45 72.02
C THR A 417 15.03 -134.49 73.54
N LYS A 418 14.41 -133.50 74.20
CA LYS A 418 14.23 -133.48 75.66
C LYS A 418 13.49 -134.71 76.21
N HIS A 419 12.57 -135.30 75.44
CA HIS A 419 11.89 -136.53 75.82
C HIS A 419 12.81 -137.76 75.73
N ASN A 420 13.72 -137.78 74.75
CA ASN A 420 14.70 -138.85 74.56
C ASN A 420 15.80 -138.81 75.64
N ASP A 421 16.27 -137.62 76.02
CA ASP A 421 17.27 -137.46 77.10
C ASP A 421 16.72 -137.94 78.46
N PHE A 422 15.45 -137.64 78.76
CA PHE A 422 14.76 -138.10 79.97
C PHE A 422 14.70 -139.64 80.08
N LEU A 423 14.50 -140.34 78.95
CA LEU A 423 14.51 -141.80 78.90
C LEU A 423 15.93 -142.38 79.08
N ASN A 424 16.95 -141.73 78.53
CA ASN A 424 18.35 -142.17 78.63
C ASN A 424 19.03 -141.85 79.98
N ALA A 425 18.42 -141.00 80.82
CA ALA A 425 18.79 -140.83 82.22
C ALA A 425 18.24 -141.96 83.11
N LYS A 426 16.99 -142.37 82.89
CA LYS A 426 16.28 -143.39 83.68
C LYS A 426 16.85 -144.82 83.55
N LEU A 427 17.86 -145.01 82.72
CA LEU A 427 18.51 -146.30 82.41
C LEU A 427 19.88 -146.49 83.09
N ARG A 428 20.33 -145.58 83.96
CA ARG A 428 21.69 -145.61 84.55
C ARG A 428 21.80 -145.83 86.06
N ASP A 429 20.73 -145.60 86.84
CA ASP A 429 20.79 -145.58 88.31
C ASP A 429 20.06 -146.75 89.01
N MET A 430 20.33 -148.00 88.60
CA MET A 430 20.00 -149.19 89.41
C MET A 430 21.10 -150.25 89.33
N ILE A 431 21.64 -150.62 90.49
CA ILE A 431 22.69 -151.63 90.70
C ILE A 431 22.25 -152.55 91.85
N ASP A 432 22.70 -153.81 91.79
CA ASP A 432 22.58 -154.88 92.80
C ASP A 432 21.19 -155.33 93.29
N TYR A 433 20.80 -156.55 92.89
CA TYR A 433 20.01 -157.43 93.75
C TYR A 433 20.30 -158.93 93.47
N SER A 434 21.36 -159.47 94.06
CA SER A 434 21.80 -160.87 93.89
C SER A 434 20.93 -161.90 94.64
N THR A 435 19.87 -161.47 95.34
CA THR A 435 19.13 -162.24 96.36
C THR A 435 17.66 -162.51 96.06
N ILE A 436 17.12 -162.14 94.89
CA ILE A 436 15.77 -162.59 94.39
C ILE A 436 15.88 -163.82 93.46
N LYS A 437 17.07 -164.43 93.41
CA LYS A 437 17.33 -165.70 92.70
C LYS A 437 16.54 -166.90 93.27
N GLU A 438 15.98 -166.78 94.48
CA GLU A 438 15.18 -167.83 95.14
C GLU A 438 13.68 -167.47 95.28
N GLN A 439 13.30 -166.19 95.36
CA GLN A 439 11.89 -165.79 95.45
C GLN A 439 11.13 -165.92 94.12
N ASN A 440 11.83 -165.87 92.98
CA ASN A 440 11.23 -166.08 91.66
C ASN A 440 10.81 -167.55 91.38
N ALA A 441 11.10 -168.48 92.30
CA ALA A 441 10.50 -169.83 92.28
C ALA A 441 9.07 -169.81 92.87
N VAL A 442 8.82 -168.99 93.90
CA VAL A 442 7.50 -168.85 94.54
C VAL A 442 6.59 -167.95 93.71
N LEU A 443 7.12 -166.83 93.20
CA LEU A 443 6.41 -165.95 92.27
C LEU A 443 6.04 -166.62 90.94
N LYS A 444 6.53 -167.83 90.65
CA LYS A 444 6.06 -168.64 89.51
C LYS A 444 4.72 -169.35 89.79
N ASN A 445 4.44 -169.68 91.05
CA ASN A 445 3.12 -170.12 91.51
C ASN A 445 2.20 -168.93 91.79
N GLU A 446 2.74 -167.82 92.33
CA GLU A 446 1.94 -166.61 92.51
C GLU A 446 1.62 -165.91 91.18
N LEU A 447 2.42 -166.08 90.13
CA LEU A 447 2.02 -165.72 88.76
C LEU A 447 0.94 -166.65 88.17
N GLU A 448 0.55 -167.74 88.86
CA GLU A 448 -0.69 -168.46 88.58
C GLU A 448 -1.83 -168.03 89.51
N THR A 449 -1.59 -167.82 90.82
CA THR A 449 -2.65 -167.31 91.71
C THR A 449 -3.02 -165.86 91.44
N GLU A 450 -2.13 -165.02 90.92
CA GLU A 450 -2.39 -163.69 90.34
C GLU A 450 -2.58 -163.73 88.81
N LYS A 451 -2.47 -164.88 88.12
CA LYS A 451 -3.25 -165.04 86.86
C LYS A 451 -4.68 -165.49 87.13
N LEU A 452 -4.99 -166.01 88.31
CA LEU A 452 -6.35 -166.22 88.79
C LEU A 452 -6.89 -164.98 89.50
N LEU A 453 -6.08 -164.23 90.27
CA LEU A 453 -6.46 -162.98 90.92
C LEU A 453 -6.32 -161.76 90.02
N HIS A 454 -5.54 -161.81 88.94
CA HIS A 454 -5.64 -160.90 87.78
C HIS A 454 -6.44 -161.50 86.62
N ALA A 455 -6.96 -162.74 86.68
CA ALA A 455 -8.21 -163.08 85.98
C ALA A 455 -9.42 -162.64 86.80
N GLU A 456 -9.33 -162.55 88.13
CA GLU A 456 -10.33 -161.92 88.99
C GLU A 456 -10.18 -160.40 89.08
N THR A 457 -9.05 -159.79 88.72
CA THR A 457 -8.88 -158.32 88.64
C THR A 457 -8.64 -157.82 87.23
N ILE A 458 -8.50 -158.69 86.23
CA ILE A 458 -9.09 -158.43 84.91
C ILE A 458 -10.60 -158.63 85.02
N ARG A 459 -11.18 -159.71 85.57
CA ARG A 459 -12.64 -159.73 85.83
C ARG A 459 -13.13 -158.61 86.74
N LYS A 460 -12.41 -158.17 87.79
CA LYS A 460 -12.82 -157.02 88.63
C LYS A 460 -12.45 -155.68 88.02
N LYS A 461 -11.63 -155.63 86.98
CA LYS A 461 -11.44 -154.45 86.10
C LYS A 461 -12.27 -154.53 84.83
N GLU A 462 -12.92 -155.65 84.55
CA GLU A 462 -14.01 -155.89 83.61
C GLU A 462 -15.34 -155.91 84.37
N GLU A 463 -15.37 -155.92 85.70
CA GLU A 463 -16.48 -155.53 86.57
C GLU A 463 -16.27 -154.12 87.13
N LEU A 464 -15.10 -153.50 86.96
CA LEU A 464 -14.93 -152.05 87.15
C LEU A 464 -14.85 -151.32 85.81
N GLN A 465 -14.60 -152.01 84.69
CA GLN A 465 -14.96 -151.54 83.35
C GLN A 465 -16.34 -152.07 82.92
N ALA A 466 -16.88 -153.19 83.41
CA ALA A 466 -18.35 -153.35 83.37
C ALA A 466 -18.98 -152.42 84.38
N ARG A 467 -18.57 -152.25 85.64
CA ARG A 467 -19.14 -151.15 86.47
C ARG A 467 -18.76 -149.75 85.99
N GLN A 468 -17.80 -149.53 85.07
CA GLN A 468 -17.64 -148.24 84.37
C GLN A 468 -18.29 -148.20 82.99
N GLU A 469 -18.73 -149.32 82.41
CA GLU A 469 -19.64 -149.43 81.26
C GLU A 469 -21.06 -149.87 81.68
N GLU A 470 -21.36 -149.85 82.97
CA GLU A 470 -22.64 -150.11 83.62
C GLU A 470 -22.92 -148.86 84.43
N MET A 471 -21.95 -148.28 85.13
CA MET A 471 -21.97 -146.84 85.41
C MET A 471 -21.84 -146.00 84.13
N ALA A 472 -21.31 -146.49 82.99
CA ALA A 472 -21.47 -145.81 81.70
C ALA A 472 -22.43 -146.48 80.70
N LYS A 473 -23.11 -147.60 81.03
CA LYS A 473 -24.42 -147.89 80.40
C LYS A 473 -25.54 -147.20 81.18
N ASP A 474 -25.34 -146.83 82.43
CA ASP A 474 -26.27 -146.04 83.24
C ASP A 474 -25.94 -144.56 83.15
N ILE A 475 -24.69 -144.11 83.00
CA ILE A 475 -24.40 -142.75 82.49
C ILE A 475 -24.68 -142.64 80.98
N TYR A 476 -24.76 -143.73 80.19
CA TYR A 476 -25.25 -143.66 78.81
C TYR A 476 -26.77 -143.81 78.68
N LYS A 477 -27.47 -144.57 79.55
CA LYS A 477 -28.93 -144.50 79.70
C LYS A 477 -29.34 -143.16 80.28
N LEU A 478 -28.71 -142.71 81.36
CA LEU A 478 -28.96 -141.40 81.95
C LEU A 478 -28.51 -140.27 80.99
N ASN A 479 -27.48 -140.43 80.16
CA ASN A 479 -27.25 -139.49 79.05
C ASN A 479 -28.24 -139.67 77.90
N GLN A 480 -28.82 -140.84 77.62
CA GLN A 480 -29.90 -140.96 76.64
C GLN A 480 -31.18 -140.29 77.16
N GLU A 481 -31.55 -140.52 78.42
CA GLU A 481 -32.66 -139.86 79.11
C GLU A 481 -32.41 -138.34 79.26
N ILE A 482 -31.22 -137.92 79.68
CA ILE A 482 -30.84 -136.49 79.74
C ILE A 482 -30.69 -135.88 78.35
N MET A 483 -30.26 -136.62 77.32
CA MET A 483 -30.20 -136.10 75.94
C MET A 483 -31.60 -135.97 75.35
N ILE A 484 -32.49 -136.94 75.54
CA ILE A 484 -33.91 -136.85 75.17
C ILE A 484 -34.58 -135.70 75.92
N ALA A 485 -34.38 -135.60 77.24
CA ALA A 485 -34.93 -134.52 78.06
C ALA A 485 -34.36 -133.14 77.69
N LYS A 486 -33.05 -133.03 77.40
CA LYS A 486 -32.43 -131.77 76.96
C LYS A 486 -32.81 -131.40 75.54
N GLN A 487 -32.86 -132.34 74.59
CA GLN A 487 -33.27 -132.08 73.21
C GLN A 487 -34.75 -131.65 73.13
N ASN A 488 -35.61 -132.20 74.00
CA ASN A 488 -36.98 -131.73 74.19
C ASN A 488 -37.03 -130.36 74.90
N SER A 489 -36.18 -130.13 75.90
CA SER A 489 -36.08 -128.83 76.61
C SER A 489 -35.56 -127.70 75.71
N GLU A 490 -34.60 -127.98 74.83
CA GLU A 490 -34.07 -127.02 73.85
C GLU A 490 -35.11 -126.67 72.79
N ARG A 491 -35.84 -127.66 72.25
CA ARG A 491 -37.00 -127.39 71.37
C ARG A 491 -38.05 -126.52 72.07
N CYS A 492 -38.57 -126.96 73.21
CA CYS A 492 -39.59 -126.20 73.94
C CYS A 492 -39.11 -124.80 74.38
N ARG A 493 -37.80 -124.58 74.58
CA ARG A 493 -37.23 -123.24 74.85
C ARG A 493 -37.02 -122.39 73.62
N PHE A 494 -36.72 -122.99 72.46
CA PHE A 494 -36.58 -122.27 71.21
C PHE A 494 -37.95 -121.79 70.70
N ASP A 495 -38.91 -122.72 70.64
CA ASP A 495 -40.26 -122.49 70.12
C ASP A 495 -40.98 -121.40 70.95
N VAL A 496 -41.03 -121.55 72.29
CA VAL A 496 -41.66 -120.58 73.21
C VAL A 496 -40.97 -119.21 73.20
N LYS A 497 -39.68 -119.13 72.82
CA LYS A 497 -38.99 -117.83 72.67
C LYS A 497 -39.30 -117.16 71.33
N GLN A 498 -39.34 -117.92 70.22
CA GLN A 498 -39.74 -117.35 68.93
C GLN A 498 -41.21 -116.91 68.93
N GLU A 499 -42.11 -117.71 69.51
CA GLU A 499 -43.52 -117.32 69.67
C GLU A 499 -43.66 -116.02 70.45
N LYS A 500 -42.93 -115.83 71.56
CA LYS A 500 -42.95 -114.57 72.33
C LYS A 500 -42.55 -113.36 71.50
N VAL A 501 -41.42 -113.43 70.80
CA VAL A 501 -40.93 -112.31 69.97
C VAL A 501 -41.95 -111.93 68.89
N VAL A 502 -42.52 -112.92 68.19
CA VAL A 502 -43.51 -112.66 67.14
C VAL A 502 -44.85 -112.17 67.72
N TYR A 503 -45.32 -112.75 68.82
CA TYR A 503 -46.60 -112.41 69.43
C TYR A 503 -46.60 -111.02 70.06
N GLU A 504 -45.50 -110.63 70.73
CA GLU A 504 -45.36 -109.31 71.38
C GLU A 504 -45.32 -108.20 70.30
N GLU A 505 -44.53 -108.35 69.22
CA GLU A 505 -44.52 -107.40 68.09
C GLU A 505 -45.85 -107.31 67.32
N PHE A 506 -46.51 -108.43 67.06
CA PHE A 506 -47.77 -108.44 66.31
C PHE A 506 -48.89 -107.83 67.14
N LYS A 507 -48.88 -108.06 68.46
CA LYS A 507 -49.86 -107.49 69.39
C LYS A 507 -49.76 -105.97 69.47
N GLU A 508 -48.58 -105.38 69.66
CA GLU A 508 -48.46 -103.91 69.75
C GLU A 508 -48.95 -103.20 68.47
N LYS A 509 -48.66 -103.78 67.30
CA LYS A 509 -49.15 -103.28 66.00
C LYS A 509 -50.67 -103.42 65.88
N LEU A 510 -51.25 -104.53 66.35
CA LEU A 510 -52.70 -104.77 66.29
C LEU A 510 -53.47 -103.92 67.30
N ASP A 511 -52.98 -103.79 68.55
CA ASP A 511 -53.56 -102.95 69.59
C ASP A 511 -53.53 -101.47 69.16
N SER A 512 -52.44 -101.00 68.55
CA SER A 512 -52.36 -99.65 67.97
C SER A 512 -53.42 -99.42 66.89
N ARG A 513 -53.57 -100.37 65.95
CA ARG A 513 -54.56 -100.30 64.87
C ARG A 513 -56.00 -100.39 65.38
N LEU A 514 -56.24 -101.21 66.40
CA LEU A 514 -57.53 -101.34 67.06
C LEU A 514 -57.89 -100.06 67.84
N GLN A 515 -56.91 -99.39 68.46
CA GLN A 515 -57.12 -98.12 69.14
C GLN A 515 -57.50 -96.99 68.16
N GLU A 516 -56.86 -96.93 66.97
CA GLU A 516 -57.26 -96.02 65.89
C GLU A 516 -58.71 -96.27 65.44
N GLU A 517 -59.07 -97.52 65.13
CA GLU A 517 -60.42 -97.86 64.69
C GLU A 517 -61.47 -97.71 65.80
N MET A 518 -61.15 -98.01 67.06
CA MET A 518 -62.04 -97.75 68.20
C MET A 518 -62.30 -96.25 68.40
N ASN A 519 -61.33 -95.38 68.12
CA ASN A 519 -61.52 -93.94 68.20
C ASN A 519 -62.39 -93.42 67.05
N LYS A 520 -62.14 -93.86 65.80
CA LYS A 520 -63.04 -93.57 64.66
C LYS A 520 -64.46 -94.08 64.90
N ASN A 521 -64.60 -95.27 65.47
CA ASN A 521 -65.90 -95.89 65.73
C ASN A 521 -66.63 -95.19 66.90
N LYS A 522 -65.92 -94.62 67.89
CA LYS A 522 -66.52 -93.71 68.89
C LYS A 522 -67.02 -92.41 68.28
N GLU A 523 -66.28 -91.80 67.35
CA GLU A 523 -66.74 -90.60 66.62
C GLU A 523 -67.97 -90.91 65.76
N LEU A 524 -67.96 -92.03 65.04
CA LEU A 524 -69.12 -92.54 64.28
C LEU A 524 -70.30 -92.85 65.19
N PHE A 525 -70.09 -93.44 66.37
CA PHE A 525 -71.14 -93.74 67.33
C PHE A 525 -71.78 -92.46 67.88
N LEU A 526 -70.98 -91.45 68.26
CA LEU A 526 -71.49 -90.14 68.69
C LEU A 526 -72.31 -89.45 67.59
N LYS A 527 -71.80 -89.48 66.34
CA LYS A 527 -72.46 -88.89 65.17
C LYS A 527 -73.75 -89.62 64.79
N THR A 528 -73.78 -90.94 64.92
CA THR A 528 -74.97 -91.78 64.71
C THR A 528 -75.98 -91.61 65.86
N THR A 529 -75.52 -91.39 67.09
CA THR A 529 -76.41 -91.18 68.26
C THR A 529 -77.16 -89.87 68.14
N SER A 530 -76.49 -88.76 67.78
CA SER A 530 -77.17 -87.48 67.57
C SER A 530 -78.15 -87.53 66.39
N GLN A 531 -77.78 -88.18 65.28
CA GLN A 531 -78.68 -88.43 64.15
C GLN A 531 -79.86 -89.34 64.53
N SER A 532 -79.65 -90.36 65.37
CA SER A 532 -80.70 -91.28 65.82
C SER A 532 -81.69 -90.59 66.78
N GLN A 533 -81.23 -89.68 67.63
CA GLN A 533 -82.11 -88.81 68.41
C GLN A 533 -82.89 -87.85 67.51
N GLN A 534 -82.24 -87.26 66.51
CA GLN A 534 -82.91 -86.42 65.50
C GLN A 534 -84.00 -87.20 64.72
N ILE A 535 -83.77 -88.49 64.42
CA ILE A 535 -84.77 -89.39 63.81
C ILE A 535 -85.88 -89.74 64.81
N LYS A 536 -85.61 -89.90 66.11
CA LYS A 536 -86.66 -90.10 67.13
C LYS A 536 -87.56 -88.89 67.28
N ASP A 537 -87.01 -87.68 67.31
CA ASP A 537 -87.78 -86.43 67.38
C ASP A 537 -88.62 -86.21 66.12
N LEU A 538 -88.09 -86.55 64.94
CA LEU A 538 -88.85 -86.55 63.69
C LEU A 538 -89.94 -87.62 63.65
N ASN A 539 -89.71 -88.82 64.21
CA ASN A 539 -90.70 -89.90 64.25
C ASN A 539 -91.75 -89.72 65.35
N LEU A 540 -91.48 -88.95 66.42
CA LEU A 540 -92.55 -88.41 67.27
C LEU A 540 -93.48 -87.53 66.44
N LYS A 541 -92.93 -86.54 65.71
CA LYS A 541 -93.70 -85.68 64.80
C LYS A 541 -94.42 -86.45 63.68
N ASN A 542 -93.86 -87.55 63.22
CA ASN A 542 -94.53 -88.41 62.23
C ASN A 542 -95.67 -89.23 62.86
N SER A 543 -95.54 -89.63 64.12
CA SER A 543 -96.64 -90.22 64.91
C SER A 543 -97.75 -89.21 65.20
N GLU A 544 -97.40 -87.94 65.43
CA GLU A 544 -98.31 -86.79 65.53
C GLU A 544 -98.98 -86.43 64.18
N LEU A 545 -98.49 -86.94 63.05
CA LEU A 545 -99.05 -86.68 61.70
C LEU A 545 -99.84 -87.88 61.14
N GLN A 546 -99.37 -89.13 61.30
CA GLN A 546 -100.08 -90.31 60.78
C GLN A 546 -101.29 -90.73 61.63
N THR A 547 -101.35 -90.31 62.90
CA THR A 547 -102.62 -90.27 63.65
C THR A 547 -103.70 -89.46 62.93
N ASN A 548 -103.32 -88.54 62.04
CA ASN A 548 -104.18 -87.75 61.17
C ASN A 548 -104.13 -88.19 59.69
N LEU A 549 -103.79 -89.44 59.37
CA LEU A 549 -103.88 -89.99 58.01
C LEU A 549 -104.53 -91.39 57.98
N MET A 550 -105.51 -91.61 58.86
CA MET A 550 -106.94 -91.47 58.57
C MET A 550 -107.58 -92.81 58.19
N LEU A 551 -108.69 -93.23 58.78
CA LEU A 551 -110.00 -92.53 58.79
C LEU A 551 -110.55 -92.25 57.36
N ALA A 552 -109.84 -92.66 56.29
CA ALA A 552 -110.17 -92.33 54.89
C ALA A 552 -110.37 -93.57 54.02
N GLU A 553 -109.40 -94.48 53.93
CA GLU A 553 -109.51 -95.70 53.09
C GLU A 553 -110.29 -96.84 53.78
N LYS A 554 -111.36 -96.44 54.47
CA LYS A 554 -112.68 -97.08 54.31
C LYS A 554 -113.23 -96.74 52.91
N GLY A 555 -112.51 -97.16 51.86
CA GLY A 555 -112.68 -96.75 50.46
C GLY A 555 -111.40 -97.04 49.66
N LYS A 556 -111.18 -96.36 48.51
CA LYS A 556 -109.89 -96.36 47.79
C LYS A 556 -109.76 -97.52 46.78
N GLY A 557 -110.19 -98.71 47.18
CA GLY A 557 -110.43 -99.87 46.30
C GLY A 557 -111.88 -99.98 45.82
#